data_AF-A0ABD3PYY5-F1
#
_entry.id   AF-A0ABD3PYY5-F1
#
_cell.length_a   1.000
_cell.length_b   1.000
_cell.length_c   1.000
_cell.angle_alpha   90.00
_cell.angle_beta   90.00
_cell.angle_gamma   90.00
#
_symmetry.space_group_name_H-M   'P 1'
#
loop_
_entity.id
_entity.type
_entity.pdbx_description
1 polymer ?
#
loop_
_entity_poly.entity_id
_entity_poly.type
_entity_poly.pdbx_seq_one_letter_code
_entity_poly.pdbx_strand_id
1 'polypeptide(L)'
;MSAFIRCRLSVALLSPRKAPSQRVGAALSASSSARCSRPLCARRLSTKANVTPSAADRRLAGRQRFYKHVGIASTAPPDDKNRHSINGSTSDDRSVRSPISAGVDGTQSATGVTTTIDDASSWSSLLNPHNKSPPAGWHTVTLDGRPLRTPLGLPLTLPSIPLALAVASEWDAQQKFLRPAQMPLMTLCCTAIDQVASNPNPHRQDVMRYLRNDTSCYWADPREDRVLHRRQSQAWEGLHTTLSLRLLGLSDDLGPAQAVGGDEALMLSRRSEGNPVSGLPHPPILVEKAKNFVDSLDAWNLAALYSACAESKSFFIGAALIHEAAERVRGNESMRDAKWAVLASRVEEEFNIEAWGLVEGGHDYDRLNASIQMHSAAFLAQAVAHSVRED
;
A
#
# COMPACT_ATOMS: atom_id res chain seq x y z
N MET A 1 -44.12 -24.60 26.64
CA MET A 1 -43.89 -25.12 28.00
C MET A 1 -42.39 -25.33 28.17
N SER A 2 -41.76 -24.43 28.93
CA SER A 2 -40.33 -24.42 29.23
C SER A 2 -39.97 -25.58 30.16
N ALA A 3 -38.82 -26.23 29.90
CA ALA A 3 -38.16 -27.09 30.88
C ALA A 3 -36.72 -26.59 31.05
N PHE A 4 -36.55 -25.75 32.06
CA PHE A 4 -35.28 -25.36 32.66
C PHE A 4 -34.67 -26.57 33.38
N ILE A 5 -33.46 -26.99 33.00
CA ILE A 5 -32.64 -27.87 33.84
C ILE A 5 -31.56 -27.01 34.50
N ARG A 6 -31.75 -26.79 35.80
CA ARG A 6 -30.75 -26.25 36.73
C ARG A 6 -29.75 -27.36 37.05
N CYS A 7 -28.46 -27.10 36.88
CA CYS A 7 -27.41 -27.81 37.60
C CYS A 7 -26.59 -26.78 38.40
N ARG A 8 -26.43 -27.04 39.69
CA ARG A 8 -25.85 -26.16 40.70
C ARG A 8 -24.75 -26.93 41.43
N LEU A 9 -23.71 -26.19 41.84
CA LEU A 9 -22.57 -26.55 42.73
C LEU A 9 -21.45 -27.38 42.07
N SER A 10 -20.16 -27.12 42.30
CA SER A 10 -19.49 -26.55 43.49
C SER A 10 -18.28 -25.68 43.12
N VAL A 11 -18.14 -24.55 43.83
CA VAL A 11 -16.95 -23.69 43.85
C VAL A 11 -15.98 -24.26 44.89
N ALA A 12 -14.79 -24.67 44.46
CA ALA A 12 -13.68 -25.00 45.34
C ALA A 12 -12.69 -23.82 45.38
N LEU A 13 -12.61 -23.19 46.54
CA LEU A 13 -11.64 -22.15 46.90
C LEU A 13 -10.23 -22.76 46.94
N LEU A 14 -9.33 -22.27 46.10
CA LEU A 14 -7.89 -22.55 46.20
C LEU A 14 -7.15 -21.32 46.73
N SER A 15 -6.58 -21.50 47.93
CA SER A 15 -5.71 -20.54 48.64
C SER A 15 -4.36 -20.36 47.93
N PRO A 16 -3.74 -19.17 47.96
CA PRO A 16 -2.47 -18.92 47.29
C PRO A 16 -1.30 -19.58 48.03
N ARG A 17 -0.48 -20.37 47.32
CA ARG A 17 0.78 -20.92 47.82
C ARG A 17 1.93 -19.94 47.53
N LYS A 18 2.72 -19.70 48.58
CA LYS A 18 3.94 -18.87 48.66
C LYS A 18 4.98 -19.22 47.57
N ALA A 19 5.55 -18.17 46.96
CA ALA A 19 6.76 -18.24 46.16
C ALA A 19 8.01 -18.39 47.06
N PRO A 20 9.04 -19.19 46.68
CA PRO A 20 10.31 -19.19 47.38
C PRO A 20 11.28 -18.15 46.80
N SER A 21 11.87 -17.37 47.70
CA SER A 21 12.98 -16.45 47.47
C SER A 21 14.25 -17.19 47.05
N GLN A 22 14.91 -16.75 45.98
CA GLN A 22 16.31 -17.11 45.72
C GLN A 22 17.24 -15.94 46.05
N ARG A 23 18.28 -16.30 46.81
CA ARG A 23 19.29 -15.43 47.40
C ARG A 23 20.31 -14.97 46.37
N VAL A 24 20.73 -13.73 46.56
CA VAL A 24 21.93 -13.10 46.01
C VAL A 24 23.18 -13.81 46.54
N GLY A 25 24.09 -14.17 45.65
CA GLY A 25 25.42 -14.68 45.96
C GLY A 25 26.44 -14.07 45.01
N ALA A 26 27.29 -13.20 45.54
CA ALA A 26 28.40 -12.56 44.85
C ALA A 26 29.59 -13.52 44.71
N ALA A 27 30.29 -13.44 43.58
CA ALA A 27 31.70 -13.86 43.47
C ALA A 27 32.43 -13.03 42.40
N LEU A 28 33.44 -12.29 42.86
CA LEU A 28 34.60 -11.77 42.12
C LEU A 28 35.39 -12.96 41.54
N SER A 29 36.21 -12.92 40.48
CA SER A 29 37.27 -11.97 40.11
C SER A 29 37.94 -12.32 38.76
N ALA A 30 38.60 -11.32 38.15
CA ALA A 30 39.79 -11.37 37.26
C ALA A 30 39.64 -11.99 35.85
N SER A 31 39.56 -11.21 34.77
CA SER A 31 40.62 -10.44 34.05
C SER A 31 41.57 -11.29 33.20
N SER A 32 41.42 -11.23 31.88
CA SER A 32 42.54 -11.24 30.95
C SER A 32 42.20 -10.43 29.70
N SER A 33 43.05 -9.45 29.44
CA SER A 33 43.05 -8.50 28.35
C SER A 33 43.30 -9.13 26.97
N ALA A 34 42.50 -8.73 25.98
CA ALA A 34 42.94 -8.68 24.58
C ALA A 34 42.25 -7.49 23.89
N ARG A 35 42.98 -6.38 23.79
CA ARG A 35 42.64 -5.23 22.95
C ARG A 35 42.81 -5.64 21.49
N CYS A 36 41.75 -5.57 20.70
CA CYS A 36 41.86 -5.51 19.25
C CYS A 36 41.04 -4.32 18.75
N SER A 37 41.76 -3.24 18.48
CA SER A 37 41.27 -1.95 18.03
C SER A 37 40.88 -2.04 16.55
N ARG A 38 39.59 -1.84 16.22
CA ARG A 38 39.15 -1.45 14.89
C ARG A 38 38.11 -0.32 14.99
N PRO A 39 38.19 0.70 14.11
CA PRO A 39 37.61 1.99 14.37
C PRO A 39 36.10 2.00 14.08
N LEU A 40 35.37 2.68 14.96
CA LEU A 40 34.00 3.13 14.76
C LEU A 40 33.94 4.00 13.49
N CYS A 41 33.30 3.50 12.44
CA CYS A 41 33.03 4.29 11.25
C CYS A 41 31.96 5.33 11.61
N ALA A 42 32.42 6.55 11.89
CA ALA A 42 31.58 7.69 12.16
C ALA A 42 30.66 7.96 10.96
N ARG A 43 29.36 7.86 11.23
CA ARG A 43 28.25 8.27 10.38
C ARG A 43 28.50 9.69 9.87
N ARG A 44 28.83 9.85 8.58
CA ARG A 44 28.86 11.17 7.93
C ARG A 44 27.46 11.76 8.04
N LEU A 45 27.32 12.76 8.92
CA LEU A 45 26.24 13.73 8.87
C LEU A 45 26.30 14.41 7.50
N SER A 46 25.41 14.02 6.60
CA SER A 46 25.19 14.76 5.37
C SER A 46 24.74 16.17 5.75
N THR A 47 25.51 17.15 5.28
CA THR A 47 25.31 18.57 5.48
C THR A 47 23.89 18.98 5.11
N LYS A 48 23.20 19.62 6.06
CA LYS A 48 21.89 20.25 5.84
C LYS A 48 21.95 21.14 4.59
N ALA A 49 21.18 20.80 3.57
CA ALA A 49 20.88 21.73 2.50
C ALA A 49 20.08 22.89 3.10
N ASN A 50 20.54 24.12 2.89
CA ASN A 50 19.84 25.32 3.30
C ASN A 50 18.51 25.42 2.55
N VAL A 51 17.42 25.07 3.25
CA VAL A 51 16.05 25.34 2.79
C VAL A 51 15.79 26.83 2.98
N THR A 52 15.41 27.51 1.90
CA THR A 52 14.96 28.91 1.98
C THR A 52 13.69 29.00 2.84
N PRO A 53 13.56 30.02 3.72
CA PRO A 53 12.45 30.11 4.68
C PRO A 53 11.05 30.32 4.03
N SER A 54 10.97 30.55 2.71
CA SER A 54 9.73 30.61 1.94
C SER A 54 9.12 29.22 1.66
N ALA A 55 9.92 28.15 1.77
CA ALA A 55 9.45 26.77 1.63
C ALA A 55 8.90 26.17 2.95
N ALA A 56 8.76 27.00 3.99
CA ALA A 56 8.24 26.60 5.28
C ALA A 56 6.71 26.40 5.21
N ASP A 57 6.33 25.12 5.22
CA ASP A 57 5.01 24.57 5.52
C ASP A 57 3.93 24.59 4.41
N ARG A 58 4.20 23.88 3.32
CA ARG A 58 3.20 23.47 2.31
C ARG A 58 2.29 22.31 2.77
N ARG A 59 2.38 21.87 4.03
CA ARG A 59 1.57 20.78 4.56
C ARG A 59 0.11 21.17 4.57
N LEU A 60 -0.75 20.33 3.99
CA LEU A 60 -2.20 20.53 4.03
C LEU A 60 -2.79 20.15 5.38
N ALA A 61 -2.17 19.22 6.11
CA ALA A 61 -2.75 18.74 7.35
C ALA A 61 -2.91 19.86 8.38
N GLY A 62 -4.09 19.91 8.99
CA GLY A 62 -4.40 20.91 10.01
C GLY A 62 -4.65 22.32 9.46
N ARG A 63 -4.51 22.56 8.14
CA ARG A 63 -4.96 23.81 7.54
C ARG A 63 -6.47 23.90 7.59
N GLN A 64 -6.99 25.11 7.82
CA GLN A 64 -8.42 25.35 7.76
C GLN A 64 -8.93 25.18 6.33
N ARG A 65 -10.16 24.67 6.17
CA ARG A 65 -10.83 24.63 4.86
C ARG A 65 -10.96 26.05 4.33
N PHE A 66 -10.34 26.30 3.19
CA PHE A 66 -10.24 27.62 2.56
C PHE A 66 -11.11 27.76 1.29
N TYR A 67 -11.86 26.72 0.94
CA TYR A 67 -12.73 26.66 -0.23
C TYR A 67 -14.18 26.35 0.17
N LYS A 68 -15.14 26.80 -0.63
CA LYS A 68 -16.56 26.54 -0.41
C LYS A 68 -17.09 25.44 -1.33
N HIS A 69 -16.82 25.57 -2.62
CA HIS A 69 -17.35 24.69 -3.65
C HIS A 69 -16.27 23.77 -4.19
N VAL A 70 -16.61 22.49 -4.30
CA VAL A 70 -15.82 21.48 -5.00
C VAL A 70 -16.53 21.14 -6.29
N GLY A 71 -15.80 21.16 -7.40
CA GLY A 71 -16.34 20.87 -8.73
C GLY A 71 -15.39 20.01 -9.54
N ILE A 72 -15.85 19.56 -10.71
CA ILE A 72 -15.05 18.79 -11.66
C ILE A 72 -15.09 19.51 -13.00
N ALA A 73 -13.94 19.58 -13.66
CA ALA A 73 -13.81 20.14 -14.99
C ALA A 73 -13.11 19.15 -15.92
N SER A 74 -13.48 19.14 -17.19
CA SER A 74 -12.70 18.45 -18.22
C SER A 74 -11.35 19.15 -18.39
N THR A 75 -10.30 18.37 -18.58
CA THR A 75 -8.94 18.88 -18.74
C THR A 75 -8.26 18.22 -19.94
N ALA A 76 -7.16 18.81 -20.39
CA ALA A 76 -6.33 18.23 -21.43
C ALA A 76 -5.63 16.97 -20.89
N PRO A 77 -5.23 16.03 -21.77
CA PRO A 77 -4.40 14.91 -21.37
C PRO A 77 -3.09 15.39 -20.71
N PRO A 78 -2.47 14.55 -19.87
CA PRO A 78 -1.16 14.83 -19.31
C PRO A 78 -0.14 15.00 -20.44
N ASP A 79 0.30 16.23 -20.66
CA ASP A 79 1.31 16.61 -21.65
C ASP A 79 2.62 17.01 -20.96
N ASP A 80 3.73 16.52 -21.51
CA ASP A 80 5.10 16.79 -21.12
C ASP A 80 5.41 18.30 -21.02
N LYS A 81 4.73 19.13 -21.84
CA LYS A 81 4.91 20.59 -21.86
C LYS A 81 4.27 21.30 -20.66
N ASN A 82 3.19 20.74 -20.10
CA ASN A 82 2.50 21.34 -18.93
C ASN A 82 3.24 21.12 -17.60
N ARG A 83 4.36 20.39 -17.64
CA ARG A 83 5.23 20.05 -16.51
C ARG A 83 6.02 21.24 -15.93
N HIS A 84 6.23 22.31 -16.72
CA HIS A 84 7.12 23.42 -16.35
C HIS A 84 6.42 24.75 -16.05
N SER A 85 5.08 24.79 -16.04
CA SER A 85 4.35 26.00 -15.64
C SER A 85 4.35 26.15 -14.11
N ILE A 86 5.54 26.41 -13.57
CA ILE A 86 5.78 27.00 -12.26
C ILE A 86 5.98 28.52 -12.40
N ASN A 87 6.40 29.00 -13.58
CA ASN A 87 6.56 30.43 -13.88
C ASN A 87 6.20 30.73 -15.35
N GLY A 88 4.91 30.92 -15.63
CA GLY A 88 4.44 31.48 -16.89
C GLY A 88 3.69 32.78 -16.62
N SER A 89 4.36 33.90 -16.78
CA SER A 89 3.72 35.22 -16.88
C SER A 89 2.86 35.24 -18.15
N THR A 90 1.60 34.82 -18.06
CA THR A 90 0.60 35.22 -19.06
C THR A 90 0.29 36.68 -18.83
N SER A 91 0.63 37.49 -19.83
CA SER A 91 0.22 38.88 -19.97
C SER A 91 -1.27 39.07 -19.65
N ASP A 92 -1.54 40.03 -18.76
CA ASP A 92 -2.80 40.75 -18.59
C ASP A 92 -4.11 39.96 -18.74
N ASP A 93 -4.36 39.03 -17.82
CA ASP A 93 -5.72 38.77 -17.36
C ASP A 93 -5.71 38.65 -15.83
N ARG A 94 -6.14 39.72 -15.14
CA ARG A 94 -6.17 39.82 -13.67
C ARG A 94 -7.21 38.88 -13.02
N SER A 95 -7.84 37.98 -13.79
CA SER A 95 -8.91 37.09 -13.33
C SER A 95 -8.45 35.66 -12.98
N VAL A 96 -7.31 35.18 -13.47
CA VAL A 96 -6.90 33.77 -13.30
C VAL A 96 -5.99 33.60 -12.07
N ARG A 97 -6.57 33.12 -10.97
CA ARG A 97 -5.86 32.85 -9.71
C ARG A 97 -5.05 31.55 -9.80
N SER A 98 -3.89 31.52 -9.14
CA SER A 98 -2.98 30.36 -9.14
C SER A 98 -3.64 29.06 -8.62
N PRO A 99 -3.25 27.89 -9.16
CA PRO A 99 -3.75 26.57 -8.71
C PRO A 99 -3.35 26.22 -7.27
N ILE A 100 -4.07 25.26 -6.68
CA ILE A 100 -3.87 24.82 -5.28
C ILE A 100 -3.04 23.54 -5.25
N SER A 101 -1.93 23.52 -4.51
CA SER A 101 -1.10 22.32 -4.35
C SER A 101 -1.63 21.42 -3.23
N ALA A 102 -1.75 20.13 -3.53
CA ALA A 102 -2.37 19.14 -2.68
C ALA A 102 -1.40 18.44 -1.69
N GLY A 103 -0.39 19.13 -1.16
CA GLY A 103 0.64 18.58 -0.27
C GLY A 103 0.11 17.76 0.93
N VAL A 104 0.00 16.43 0.77
CA VAL A 104 -0.37 15.49 1.84
C VAL A 104 0.88 14.97 2.55
N ASP A 105 0.89 15.05 3.88
CA ASP A 105 2.02 14.74 4.75
C ASP A 105 2.74 13.40 4.48
N GLY A 106 4.06 13.37 4.76
CA GLY A 106 4.83 12.15 4.98
C GLY A 106 5.27 11.36 3.75
N THR A 107 4.70 11.60 2.56
CA THR A 107 5.18 11.01 1.31
C THR A 107 6.36 11.81 0.76
N GLN A 108 7.28 11.18 0.01
CA GLN A 108 8.43 11.87 -0.59
C GLN A 108 8.01 13.04 -1.52
N SER A 109 6.77 13.03 -2.01
CA SER A 109 6.14 14.14 -2.73
C SER A 109 5.91 15.41 -1.89
N ALA A 110 5.84 15.32 -0.55
CA ALA A 110 5.55 16.43 0.35
C ALA A 110 6.79 17.21 0.79
N THR A 111 7.97 16.60 0.70
CA THR A 111 9.23 17.31 0.85
C THR A 111 9.47 18.06 -0.45
N GLY A 112 9.35 19.39 -0.46
CA GLY A 112 9.43 20.27 -1.63
C GLY A 112 10.77 20.26 -2.39
N VAL A 113 11.24 19.07 -2.74
CA VAL A 113 12.33 18.79 -3.66
C VAL A 113 11.71 18.86 -5.04
N THR A 114 12.03 19.92 -5.78
CA THR A 114 11.76 20.00 -7.21
C THR A 114 12.60 18.92 -7.89
N THR A 115 12.09 17.70 -7.99
CA THR A 115 12.75 16.64 -8.76
C THR A 115 12.56 16.95 -10.24
N THR A 116 13.65 17.32 -10.90
CA THR A 116 13.72 17.29 -12.36
C THR A 116 13.57 15.83 -12.79
N ILE A 117 12.38 15.42 -13.22
CA ILE A 117 12.15 14.12 -13.88
C ILE A 117 12.96 14.11 -15.18
N ASP A 118 13.92 13.22 -15.33
CA ASP A 118 14.88 13.29 -16.44
C ASP A 118 14.26 12.88 -17.80
N ASP A 119 13.19 12.07 -17.81
CA ASP A 119 12.53 11.55 -19.02
C ASP A 119 11.03 11.89 -19.08
N ALA A 120 10.66 12.95 -19.81
CA ALA A 120 9.26 13.41 -19.89
C ALA A 120 8.33 12.47 -20.70
N SER A 121 8.80 11.92 -21.82
CA SER A 121 7.98 11.08 -22.71
C SER A 121 7.55 9.75 -22.08
N SER A 122 8.33 9.24 -21.12
CA SER A 122 7.98 8.05 -20.33
C SER A 122 6.86 8.34 -19.33
N TRP A 123 6.82 9.57 -18.78
CA TRP A 123 5.87 9.97 -17.75
C TRP A 123 4.43 10.04 -18.25
N SER A 124 4.19 10.75 -19.35
CA SER A 124 2.84 10.85 -19.95
C SER A 124 2.36 9.50 -20.48
N SER A 125 3.27 8.70 -21.04
CA SER A 125 3.00 7.33 -21.50
C SER A 125 2.52 6.42 -20.35
N LEU A 126 3.19 6.44 -19.20
CA LEU A 126 2.83 5.61 -18.03
C LEU A 126 1.52 6.04 -17.35
N LEU A 127 1.08 7.28 -17.54
CA LEU A 127 -0.20 7.76 -17.01
C LEU A 127 -1.40 7.36 -17.89
N ASN A 128 -1.17 6.99 -19.14
CA ASN A 128 -2.22 6.44 -19.98
C ASN A 128 -2.54 5.01 -19.52
N PRO A 129 -3.80 4.72 -19.12
CA PRO A 129 -4.20 3.38 -18.73
C PRO A 129 -3.94 2.36 -19.84
N HIS A 130 -3.56 1.13 -19.47
CA HIS A 130 -3.07 0.16 -20.45
C HIS A 130 -4.06 -0.21 -21.58
N ASN A 131 -3.51 -0.16 -22.79
CA ASN A 131 -3.91 -0.70 -24.09
C ASN A 131 -4.84 0.10 -25.03
N LYS A 132 -4.18 0.95 -25.83
CA LYS A 132 -4.46 1.34 -27.23
C LYS A 132 -5.49 2.43 -27.51
N SER A 133 -6.36 2.78 -26.57
CA SER A 133 -7.23 3.95 -26.70
C SER A 133 -6.91 4.99 -25.62
N PRO A 134 -6.83 6.29 -25.98
CA PRO A 134 -6.88 7.33 -24.95
C PRO A 134 -8.19 7.19 -24.17
N PRO A 135 -8.20 7.52 -22.87
CA PRO A 135 -9.46 7.55 -22.12
C PRO A 135 -10.45 8.51 -22.79
N ALA A 136 -11.74 8.24 -22.62
CA ALA A 136 -12.85 9.05 -23.16
C ALA A 136 -12.68 10.56 -22.91
N GLY A 137 -12.15 10.90 -21.73
CA GLY A 137 -11.78 12.25 -21.38
C GLY A 137 -10.91 12.27 -20.13
N TRP A 138 -10.18 13.37 -19.96
CA TRP A 138 -9.43 13.65 -18.75
C TRP A 138 -10.19 14.64 -17.89
N HIS A 139 -10.12 14.47 -16.57
CA HIS A 139 -10.82 15.30 -15.61
C HIS A 139 -9.88 15.85 -14.57
N THR A 140 -10.22 17.01 -14.01
CA THR A 140 -9.54 17.60 -12.87
C THR A 140 -10.54 18.06 -11.83
N VAL A 141 -10.15 17.99 -10.57
CA VAL A 141 -10.95 18.51 -9.46
C VAL A 141 -10.62 19.99 -9.28
N THR A 142 -11.66 20.79 -9.07
CA THR A 142 -11.57 22.24 -8.89
C THR A 142 -12.11 22.64 -7.52
N LEU A 143 -11.44 23.61 -6.89
CA LEU A 143 -11.88 24.23 -5.63
C LEU A 143 -12.18 25.70 -5.91
N ASP A 144 -13.43 26.11 -5.72
CA ASP A 144 -13.94 27.43 -6.09
C ASP A 144 -13.56 27.84 -7.54
N GLY A 145 -13.64 26.87 -8.46
CA GLY A 145 -13.30 27.03 -9.88
C GLY A 145 -11.80 26.97 -10.20
N ARG A 146 -10.91 26.79 -9.21
CA ARG A 146 -9.46 26.67 -9.44
C ARG A 146 -9.04 25.20 -9.53
N PRO A 147 -8.28 24.78 -10.55
CA PRO A 147 -7.84 23.39 -10.66
C PRO A 147 -6.86 23.03 -9.54
N LEU A 148 -6.97 21.79 -9.06
CA LEU A 148 -6.02 21.20 -8.13
C LEU A 148 -4.73 20.79 -8.84
N ARG A 149 -3.63 20.85 -8.09
CA ARG A 149 -2.32 20.36 -8.46
C ARG A 149 -1.80 19.40 -7.41
N THR A 150 -0.90 18.52 -7.83
CA THR A 150 -0.21 17.61 -6.93
C THR A 150 0.75 18.37 -5.99
N PRO A 151 1.26 17.72 -4.93
CA PRO A 151 2.31 18.27 -4.08
C PRO A 151 3.53 18.80 -4.86
N LEU A 152 3.94 18.10 -5.93
CA LEU A 152 5.05 18.54 -6.80
C LEU A 152 4.65 19.63 -7.82
N GLY A 153 3.40 20.10 -7.78
CA GLY A 153 2.92 21.17 -8.65
C GLY A 153 2.55 20.72 -10.06
N LEU A 154 2.41 19.41 -10.28
CA LEU A 154 1.91 18.84 -11.54
C LEU A 154 0.38 18.98 -11.61
N PRO A 155 -0.21 19.07 -12.80
CA PRO A 155 -1.66 19.10 -12.95
C PRO A 155 -2.27 17.78 -12.46
N LEU A 156 -3.34 17.86 -11.65
CA LEU A 156 -4.09 16.68 -11.25
C LEU A 156 -5.01 16.24 -12.40
N THR A 157 -4.49 15.40 -13.29
CA THR A 157 -5.22 14.84 -14.44
C THR A 157 -5.66 13.41 -14.13
N LEU A 158 -6.97 13.17 -14.09
CA LEU A 158 -7.58 11.89 -13.75
C LEU A 158 -8.21 11.25 -15.00
N PRO A 159 -7.99 9.94 -15.25
CA PRO A 159 -8.43 9.27 -16.47
C PRO A 159 -9.93 8.96 -16.53
N SER A 160 -10.68 9.07 -15.44
CA SER A 160 -12.11 8.71 -15.42
C SER A 160 -12.97 9.62 -14.54
N ILE A 161 -14.24 9.76 -14.93
CA ILE A 161 -15.24 10.50 -14.17
C ILE A 161 -15.46 9.89 -12.77
N PRO A 162 -15.61 8.55 -12.59
CA PRO A 162 -15.77 7.97 -11.26
C PRO A 162 -14.61 8.29 -10.32
N LEU A 163 -13.37 8.31 -10.82
CA LEU A 163 -12.21 8.67 -10.02
C LEU A 163 -12.23 10.15 -9.63
N ALA A 164 -12.57 11.04 -10.58
CA ALA A 164 -12.69 12.47 -10.30
C ALA A 164 -13.80 12.80 -9.29
N LEU A 165 -14.95 12.12 -9.38
CA LEU A 165 -16.04 12.22 -8.41
C LEU A 165 -15.62 11.78 -7.02
N ALA A 166 -14.91 10.65 -6.92
CA ALA A 166 -14.46 10.13 -5.64
C ALA A 166 -13.44 11.08 -4.99
N VAL A 167 -12.44 11.56 -5.74
CA VAL A 167 -11.47 12.55 -5.23
C VAL A 167 -12.18 13.85 -4.85
N ALA A 168 -13.12 14.35 -5.66
CA ALA A 168 -13.93 15.52 -5.30
C ALA A 168 -14.73 15.30 -4.01
N SER A 169 -15.27 14.11 -3.80
CA SER A 169 -15.99 13.76 -2.56
C SER A 169 -15.09 13.77 -1.33
N GLU A 170 -13.83 13.33 -1.45
CA GLU A 170 -12.85 13.39 -0.36
C GLU A 170 -12.56 14.83 0.05
N TRP A 171 -12.46 15.74 -0.93
CA TRP A 171 -12.30 17.18 -0.69
C TRP A 171 -13.56 17.80 -0.10
N ASP A 172 -14.75 17.49 -0.62
CA ASP A 172 -15.98 18.09 -0.10
C ASP A 172 -16.31 17.63 1.34
N ALA A 173 -15.95 16.39 1.68
CA ALA A 173 -16.10 15.82 3.02
C ALA A 173 -15.22 16.50 4.09
N GLN A 174 -14.19 17.27 3.69
CA GLN A 174 -13.36 17.99 4.66
C GLN A 174 -14.18 19.09 5.35
N GLN A 175 -14.20 19.09 6.68
CA GLN A 175 -15.00 20.04 7.45
C GLN A 175 -14.18 21.31 7.78
N LYS A 176 -13.81 21.49 9.05
CA LYS A 176 -13.09 22.67 9.53
C LYS A 176 -11.61 22.65 9.17
N PHE A 177 -11.00 21.47 9.22
CA PHE A 177 -9.57 21.27 8.98
C PHE A 177 -9.37 20.17 7.95
N LEU A 178 -8.39 20.35 7.08
CA LEU A 178 -7.99 19.34 6.10
C LEU A 178 -7.26 18.20 6.82
N ARG A 179 -7.71 16.98 6.57
CA ARG A 179 -7.20 15.74 7.17
C ARG A 179 -6.78 14.79 6.05
N PRO A 180 -5.50 14.77 5.68
CA PRO A 180 -5.04 13.92 4.60
C PRO A 180 -5.24 12.42 4.81
N ALA A 181 -5.26 11.97 6.07
CA ALA A 181 -5.63 10.58 6.42
C ALA A 181 -7.06 10.19 5.98
N GLN A 182 -7.93 11.17 5.70
CA GLN A 182 -9.29 10.97 5.19
C GLN A 182 -9.37 11.17 3.66
N MET A 183 -8.23 11.36 2.98
CA MET A 183 -8.15 11.55 1.53
C MET A 183 -7.21 10.51 0.87
N PRO A 184 -7.48 9.20 1.04
CA PRO A 184 -6.62 8.14 0.53
C PRO A 184 -6.56 8.08 -1.00
N LEU A 185 -7.66 8.33 -1.72
CA LEU A 185 -7.66 8.33 -3.19
C LEU A 185 -6.87 9.51 -3.74
N MET A 186 -7.03 10.69 -3.16
CA MET A 186 -6.21 11.85 -3.50
C MET A 186 -4.71 11.54 -3.32
N THR A 187 -4.37 10.88 -2.20
CA THR A 187 -2.99 10.47 -1.91
C THR A 187 -2.46 9.46 -2.94
N LEU A 188 -3.25 8.43 -3.29
CA LEU A 188 -2.87 7.44 -4.30
C LEU A 188 -2.72 8.08 -5.68
N CYS A 189 -3.63 8.97 -6.08
CA CYS A 189 -3.54 9.68 -7.36
C CYS A 189 -2.30 10.55 -7.43
N CYS A 190 -1.98 11.29 -6.37
CA CYS A 190 -0.76 12.08 -6.30
C CYS A 190 0.48 11.17 -6.36
N THR A 191 0.48 10.03 -5.69
CA THR A 191 1.58 9.06 -5.74
C THR A 191 1.79 8.50 -7.15
N ALA A 192 0.71 8.15 -7.85
CA ALA A 192 0.77 7.70 -9.25
C ALA A 192 1.39 8.75 -10.17
N ILE A 193 0.97 10.01 -10.05
CA ILE A 193 1.43 11.13 -10.91
C ILE A 193 2.86 11.57 -10.55
N ASP A 194 3.14 11.79 -9.27
CA ASP A 194 4.38 12.43 -8.81
C ASP A 194 5.55 11.44 -8.66
N GLN A 195 5.27 10.19 -8.29
CA GLN A 195 6.33 9.23 -7.95
C GLN A 195 6.39 8.09 -8.97
N VAL A 196 5.27 7.40 -9.21
CA VAL A 196 5.27 6.18 -10.03
C VAL A 196 5.50 6.49 -11.51
N ALA A 197 4.77 7.46 -12.06
CA ALA A 197 4.95 7.86 -13.46
C ALA A 197 6.35 8.47 -13.72
N SER A 198 6.94 9.13 -12.72
CA SER A 198 8.27 9.72 -12.83
C SER A 198 9.39 8.68 -12.79
N ASN A 199 9.29 7.71 -11.88
CA ASN A 199 10.23 6.60 -11.79
C ASN A 199 9.49 5.36 -11.24
N PRO A 200 9.06 4.43 -12.10
CA PRO A 200 8.33 3.25 -11.64
C PRO A 200 9.23 2.21 -11.00
N ASN A 201 10.54 2.20 -11.30
CA ASN A 201 11.47 1.13 -10.90
C ASN A 201 11.53 0.87 -9.38
N PRO A 202 11.58 1.88 -8.48
CA PRO A 202 11.53 1.66 -7.04
C PRO A 202 10.27 0.91 -6.60
N HIS A 203 9.10 1.31 -7.10
CA HIS A 203 7.82 0.67 -6.77
C HIS A 203 7.77 -0.76 -7.29
N ARG A 204 8.24 -1.00 -8.52
CA ARG A 204 8.34 -2.35 -9.10
C ARG A 204 9.24 -3.25 -8.27
N GLN A 205 10.41 -2.75 -7.87
CA GLN A 205 11.34 -3.49 -7.02
C GLN A 205 10.73 -3.80 -5.65
N ASP A 206 10.04 -2.83 -5.02
CA ASP A 206 9.39 -3.05 -3.73
C ASP A 206 8.23 -4.04 -3.81
N VAL A 207 7.41 -3.98 -4.85
CA VAL A 207 6.37 -5.01 -5.11
C VAL A 207 7.00 -6.40 -5.26
N MET A 208 8.10 -6.51 -6.01
CA MET A 208 8.82 -7.78 -6.17
C MET A 208 9.52 -8.26 -4.87
N ARG A 209 9.76 -7.38 -3.89
CA ARG A 209 10.24 -7.81 -2.55
C ARG A 209 9.14 -8.55 -1.80
N TYR A 210 7.89 -8.12 -1.90
CA TYR A 210 6.75 -8.82 -1.29
C TYR A 210 6.54 -10.21 -1.89
N LEU A 211 6.76 -10.38 -3.20
CA LEU A 211 6.68 -11.72 -3.82
C LEU A 211 7.60 -12.73 -3.13
N ARG A 212 8.82 -12.31 -2.78
CA ARG A 212 9.85 -13.21 -2.24
C ARG A 212 9.59 -13.63 -0.79
N ASN A 213 8.96 -12.75 -0.02
CA ASN A 213 8.67 -12.95 1.39
C ASN A 213 7.17 -12.80 1.61
N ASP A 214 6.38 -13.45 0.75
CA ASP A 214 4.94 -13.27 0.74
C ASP A 214 4.30 -13.94 1.95
N THR A 215 3.54 -13.19 2.74
CA THR A 215 2.84 -13.71 3.93
C THR A 215 1.93 -14.89 3.61
N SER A 216 1.25 -14.92 2.46
CA SER A 216 0.34 -16.01 2.11
C SER A 216 1.08 -17.32 1.77
N CYS A 217 2.41 -17.29 1.66
CA CYS A 217 3.24 -18.47 1.40
C CYS A 217 3.82 -19.10 2.69
N TYR A 218 3.58 -18.52 3.86
CA TYR A 218 4.01 -19.05 5.15
C TYR A 218 2.79 -19.58 5.91
N TRP A 219 2.76 -20.89 6.13
CA TRP A 219 1.63 -21.58 6.75
C TRP A 219 1.96 -22.02 8.18
N ALA A 220 0.97 -21.99 9.06
CA ALA A 220 1.09 -22.57 10.39
C ALA A 220 1.23 -24.10 10.29
N ASP A 221 1.95 -24.75 11.21
CA ASP A 221 2.07 -26.20 11.19
C ASP A 221 0.68 -26.83 11.53
N PRO A 222 0.10 -27.68 10.66
CA PRO A 222 -1.20 -28.29 10.93
C PRO A 222 -1.23 -29.24 12.13
N ARG A 223 -0.07 -29.70 12.61
CA ARG A 223 0.09 -30.56 13.78
C ARG A 223 0.15 -29.74 15.08
N GLU A 224 0.80 -28.59 15.04
CA GLU A 224 0.96 -27.71 16.22
C GLU A 224 -0.23 -26.75 16.35
N ASP A 225 -0.60 -26.07 15.26
CA ASP A 225 -1.57 -24.96 15.24
C ASP A 225 -2.71 -25.22 14.25
N ARG A 226 -3.39 -26.37 14.40
CA ARG A 226 -4.47 -26.82 13.50
C ARG A 226 -5.57 -25.77 13.27
N VAL A 227 -5.94 -25.00 14.29
CA VAL A 227 -7.02 -23.99 14.20
C VAL A 227 -6.59 -22.83 13.31
N LEU A 228 -5.36 -22.33 13.49
CA LEU A 228 -4.80 -21.26 12.67
C LEU A 228 -4.62 -21.71 11.22
N HIS A 229 -4.03 -22.88 11.00
CA HIS A 229 -3.88 -23.45 9.65
C HIS A 229 -5.23 -23.53 8.93
N ARG A 230 -6.30 -23.96 9.61
CA ARG A 230 -7.65 -24.00 9.01
C ARG A 230 -8.16 -22.62 8.59
N ARG A 231 -7.91 -21.58 9.40
CA ARG A 231 -8.30 -20.20 9.07
C ARG A 231 -7.50 -19.67 7.89
N GLN A 232 -6.18 -19.91 7.87
CA GLN A 232 -5.34 -19.59 6.72
C GLN A 232 -5.86 -20.28 5.44
N SER A 233 -6.21 -21.57 5.52
CA SER A 233 -6.73 -22.32 4.36
C SER A 233 -8.02 -21.73 3.81
N GLN A 234 -8.91 -21.26 4.68
CA GLN A 234 -10.16 -20.60 4.29
C GLN A 234 -9.92 -19.21 3.69
N ALA A 235 -9.01 -18.43 4.29
CA ALA A 235 -8.73 -17.07 3.85
C ALA A 235 -7.99 -17.03 2.49
N TRP A 236 -7.08 -17.96 2.26
CA TRP A 236 -6.22 -18.02 1.08
C TRP A 236 -6.66 -19.08 0.05
N GLU A 237 -7.91 -19.54 0.15
CA GLU A 237 -8.44 -20.60 -0.70
C GLU A 237 -8.28 -20.26 -2.20
N GLY A 238 -7.61 -21.16 -2.92
CA GLY A 238 -7.37 -21.05 -4.36
C GLY A 238 -6.58 -19.81 -4.78
N LEU A 239 -5.99 -19.03 -3.86
CA LEU A 239 -5.31 -17.76 -4.15
C LEU A 239 -4.16 -17.97 -5.12
N HIS A 240 -3.22 -18.84 -4.75
CA HIS A 240 -2.03 -19.10 -5.56
C HIS A 240 -2.37 -19.75 -6.90
N THR A 241 -3.25 -20.75 -6.91
CA THR A 241 -3.66 -21.45 -8.15
C THR A 241 -4.34 -20.49 -9.12
N THR A 242 -5.30 -19.69 -8.64
CA THR A 242 -6.02 -18.74 -9.50
C THR A 242 -5.06 -17.70 -10.08
N LEU A 243 -4.13 -17.19 -9.28
CA LEU A 243 -3.21 -16.16 -9.72
C LEU A 243 -2.14 -16.70 -10.68
N SER A 244 -1.54 -17.86 -10.36
CA SER A 244 -0.61 -18.56 -11.26
C SER A 244 -1.25 -18.81 -12.63
N LEU A 245 -2.47 -19.33 -12.66
CA LEU A 245 -3.16 -19.67 -13.90
C LEU A 245 -3.66 -18.43 -14.65
N ARG A 246 -4.51 -17.61 -14.00
CA ARG A 246 -5.26 -16.54 -14.68
C ARG A 246 -4.39 -15.30 -14.95
N LEU A 247 -3.52 -14.94 -14.01
CA LEU A 247 -2.72 -13.72 -14.13
C LEU A 247 -1.36 -13.99 -14.77
N LEU A 248 -0.67 -15.04 -14.33
CA LEU A 248 0.70 -15.33 -14.77
C LEU A 248 0.77 -16.27 -15.98
N GLY A 249 -0.34 -16.93 -16.33
CA GLY A 249 -0.42 -17.87 -17.46
C GLY A 249 0.47 -19.10 -17.26
N LEU A 250 0.60 -19.55 -16.01
CA LEU A 250 1.34 -20.75 -15.62
C LEU A 250 0.41 -21.97 -15.61
N SER A 251 1.00 -23.16 -15.68
CA SER A 251 0.25 -24.41 -15.55
C SER A 251 -0.21 -24.65 -14.11
N ASP A 252 -1.26 -25.45 -13.93
CA ASP A 252 -1.90 -25.69 -12.61
C ASP A 252 -0.97 -26.37 -11.59
N ASP A 253 0.06 -27.08 -12.06
CA ASP A 253 1.08 -27.72 -11.25
C ASP A 253 2.17 -26.75 -10.74
N LEU A 254 2.20 -25.52 -11.25
CA LEU A 254 3.24 -24.54 -10.94
C LEU A 254 2.74 -23.42 -10.01
N GLY A 255 3.00 -23.59 -8.71
CA GLY A 255 2.71 -22.61 -7.66
C GLY A 255 3.95 -21.93 -7.09
N PRO A 256 3.76 -20.94 -6.18
CA PRO A 256 4.86 -20.41 -5.38
C PRO A 256 5.41 -21.50 -4.46
N ALA A 257 6.72 -21.40 -4.16
CA ALA A 257 7.29 -22.06 -3.00
C ALA A 257 6.55 -21.62 -1.74
N GLN A 258 6.26 -22.58 -0.85
CA GLN A 258 5.52 -22.39 0.40
C GLN A 258 6.30 -23.07 1.52
N ALA A 259 6.17 -22.56 2.74
CA ALA A 259 6.77 -23.13 3.94
C ALA A 259 5.71 -23.42 5.00
N VAL A 260 5.89 -24.50 5.77
CA VAL A 260 4.97 -24.91 6.82
C VAL A 260 5.68 -24.93 8.16
N GLY A 261 5.11 -24.24 9.15
CA GLY A 261 5.70 -24.09 10.48
C GLY A 261 6.90 -23.14 10.52
N GLY A 262 7.32 -22.78 11.73
CA GLY A 262 8.36 -21.78 11.95
C GLY A 262 9.76 -22.22 11.51
N ASP A 263 10.12 -23.47 11.77
CA ASP A 263 11.47 -23.97 11.51
C ASP A 263 11.76 -24.10 10.01
N GLU A 264 10.82 -24.65 9.24
CA GLU A 264 10.95 -24.79 7.78
C GLU A 264 10.98 -23.41 7.11
N ALA A 265 10.10 -22.50 7.51
CA ALA A 265 10.06 -21.13 7.02
C ALA A 265 11.40 -20.41 7.22
N LEU A 266 12.01 -20.56 8.39
CA LEU A 266 13.32 -19.98 8.69
C LEU A 266 14.45 -20.64 7.90
N MET A 267 14.37 -21.95 7.64
CA MET A 267 15.39 -22.66 6.86
C MET A 267 15.35 -22.28 5.38
N LEU A 268 14.16 -22.28 4.77
CA LEU A 268 13.98 -22.00 3.34
C LEU A 268 14.26 -20.52 3.00
N SER A 269 13.96 -19.61 3.92
CA SER A 269 14.17 -18.17 3.71
C SER A 269 15.63 -17.71 3.92
N ARG A 270 16.48 -18.52 4.53
CA ARG A 270 17.89 -18.17 4.76
C ARG A 270 18.69 -18.17 3.46
N ARG A 271 19.71 -17.30 3.41
CA ARG A 271 20.68 -17.33 2.32
C ARG A 271 21.47 -18.64 2.36
N SER A 272 21.52 -19.33 1.22
CA SER A 272 22.30 -20.56 1.02
C SER A 272 22.85 -20.59 -0.40
N GLU A 273 23.70 -21.57 -0.73
CA GLU A 273 24.22 -21.73 -2.10
C GLU A 273 23.09 -21.91 -3.14
N GLY A 274 21.97 -22.54 -2.76
CA GLY A 274 20.77 -22.67 -3.58
C GLY A 274 19.79 -21.49 -3.51
N ASN A 275 20.00 -20.54 -2.59
CA ASN A 275 19.15 -19.36 -2.39
C ASN A 275 20.01 -18.13 -2.03
N PRO A 276 20.69 -17.51 -3.01
CA PRO A 276 21.67 -16.46 -2.73
C PRO A 276 21.03 -15.15 -2.22
N VAL A 277 19.73 -14.94 -2.49
CA VAL A 277 19.08 -13.64 -2.27
C VAL A 277 18.29 -13.58 -0.94
N SER A 278 18.05 -14.71 -0.25
CA SER A 278 17.09 -14.92 0.88
C SER A 278 15.60 -14.87 0.46
N GLY A 279 14.68 -15.28 1.33
CA GLY A 279 13.25 -15.42 1.01
C GLY A 279 12.91 -16.78 0.40
N LEU A 280 11.65 -17.03 0.06
CA LEU A 280 11.25 -18.33 -0.47
C LEU A 280 11.81 -18.55 -1.88
N PRO A 281 12.35 -19.75 -2.19
CA PRO A 281 12.93 -20.05 -3.49
C PRO A 281 11.85 -20.37 -4.53
N HIS A 282 11.09 -19.36 -4.97
CA HIS A 282 10.04 -19.55 -5.98
C HIS A 282 10.59 -20.04 -7.33
N PRO A 283 9.80 -20.78 -8.12
CA PRO A 283 10.19 -21.19 -9.47
C PRO A 283 10.63 -19.99 -10.32
N PRO A 284 11.78 -20.06 -11.05
CA PRO A 284 12.29 -18.92 -11.82
C PRO A 284 11.30 -18.36 -12.84
N ILE A 285 10.54 -19.24 -13.50
CA ILE A 285 9.52 -18.85 -14.47
C ILE A 285 8.36 -18.09 -13.81
N LEU A 286 8.00 -18.41 -12.57
CA LEU A 286 6.98 -17.67 -11.82
C LEU A 286 7.48 -16.26 -11.51
N VAL A 287 8.73 -16.13 -11.05
CA VAL A 287 9.35 -14.82 -10.76
C VAL A 287 9.44 -13.97 -12.03
N GLU A 288 9.81 -14.57 -13.16
CA GLU A 288 9.87 -13.90 -14.46
C GLU A 288 8.47 -13.41 -14.90
N LYS A 289 7.45 -14.27 -14.83
CA LYS A 289 6.07 -13.89 -15.18
C LYS A 289 5.53 -12.81 -14.27
N ALA A 290 5.77 -12.90 -12.96
CA ALA A 290 5.38 -11.87 -12.00
C ALA A 290 6.08 -10.54 -12.28
N LYS A 291 7.37 -10.58 -12.62
CA LYS A 291 8.11 -9.39 -13.04
C LYS A 291 7.53 -8.78 -14.31
N ASN A 292 7.24 -9.59 -15.33
CA ASN A 292 6.63 -9.12 -16.58
C ASN A 292 5.24 -8.51 -16.34
N PHE A 293 4.44 -9.11 -15.45
CA PHE A 293 3.16 -8.56 -15.03
C PHE A 293 3.33 -7.17 -14.38
N VAL A 294 4.18 -7.06 -13.35
CA VAL A 294 4.48 -5.78 -12.69
C VAL A 294 5.04 -4.76 -13.68
N ASP A 295 5.86 -5.23 -14.64
CA ASP A 295 6.47 -4.39 -15.64
C ASP A 295 5.45 -3.86 -16.67
N SER A 296 4.36 -4.60 -16.87
CA SER A 296 3.26 -4.26 -17.75
C SER A 296 2.20 -3.37 -17.12
N LEU A 297 2.33 -2.95 -15.85
CA LEU A 297 1.35 -2.07 -15.21
C LEU A 297 1.58 -0.60 -15.54
N ASP A 298 0.48 0.16 -15.61
CA ASP A 298 0.49 1.62 -15.69
C ASP A 298 0.78 2.22 -14.31
N ALA A 299 0.98 3.54 -14.27
CA ALA A 299 1.31 4.22 -13.02
C ALA A 299 0.19 4.09 -11.96
N TRP A 300 -1.08 4.03 -12.38
CA TRP A 300 -2.22 3.96 -11.48
C TRP A 300 -2.35 2.58 -10.82
N ASN A 301 -2.35 1.52 -11.62
CA ASN A 301 -2.45 0.15 -11.14
C ASN A 301 -1.18 -0.27 -10.38
N LEU A 302 0.00 0.23 -10.77
CA LEU A 302 1.22 0.01 -10.01
C LEU A 302 1.19 0.72 -8.64
N ALA A 303 0.67 1.95 -8.56
CA ALA A 303 0.47 2.64 -7.28
C ALA A 303 -0.55 1.90 -6.39
N ALA A 304 -1.65 1.44 -6.98
CA ALA A 304 -2.67 0.66 -6.28
C ALA A 304 -2.11 -0.68 -5.77
N LEU A 305 -1.38 -1.42 -6.63
CA LEU A 305 -0.74 -2.67 -6.29
C LEU A 305 0.29 -2.48 -5.18
N TYR A 306 1.14 -1.46 -5.28
CA TYR A 306 2.12 -1.14 -4.24
C TYR A 306 1.44 -0.88 -2.90
N SER A 307 0.38 -0.08 -2.85
CA SER A 307 -0.36 0.19 -1.61
C SER A 307 -0.97 -1.09 -1.03
N ALA A 308 -1.62 -1.91 -1.86
CA ALA A 308 -2.21 -3.18 -1.43
C ALA A 308 -1.15 -4.17 -0.92
N CYS A 309 -0.01 -4.31 -1.60
CA CYS A 309 1.10 -5.14 -1.16
C CYS A 309 1.72 -4.61 0.14
N ALA A 310 1.86 -3.29 0.26
CA ALA A 310 2.44 -2.68 1.44
C ALA A 310 1.58 -2.88 2.70
N GLU A 311 0.26 -2.84 2.55
CA GLU A 311 -0.67 -3.10 3.65
C GLU A 311 -0.82 -4.59 3.95
N SER A 312 -0.98 -5.43 2.93
CA SER A 312 -1.16 -6.89 3.11
C SER A 312 0.12 -7.65 3.43
N LYS A 313 1.28 -7.04 3.14
CA LYS A 313 2.59 -7.72 3.10
C LYS A 313 2.59 -8.94 2.15
N SER A 314 1.73 -8.93 1.13
CA SER A 314 1.57 -10.02 0.19
C SER A 314 1.45 -9.49 -1.24
N PHE A 315 2.32 -10.01 -2.11
CA PHE A 315 2.18 -9.83 -3.55
C PHE A 315 0.93 -10.54 -4.07
N PHE A 316 0.66 -11.78 -3.63
CA PHE A 316 -0.48 -12.56 -4.13
C PHE A 316 -1.82 -11.93 -3.78
N ILE A 317 -2.00 -11.47 -2.53
CA ILE A 317 -3.24 -10.78 -2.13
C ILE A 317 -3.40 -9.47 -2.89
N GLY A 318 -2.35 -8.65 -2.97
CA GLY A 318 -2.38 -7.38 -3.69
C GLY A 318 -2.66 -7.56 -5.18
N ALA A 319 -1.96 -8.46 -5.85
CA ALA A 319 -2.13 -8.72 -7.28
C ALA A 319 -3.51 -9.33 -7.60
N ALA A 320 -4.01 -10.23 -6.75
CA ALA A 320 -5.38 -10.74 -6.88
C ALA A 320 -6.41 -9.61 -6.76
N LEU A 321 -6.27 -8.72 -5.77
CA LEU A 321 -7.18 -7.61 -5.55
C LEU A 321 -7.25 -6.67 -6.76
N ILE A 322 -6.10 -6.27 -7.31
CA ILE A 322 -6.04 -5.35 -8.46
C ILE A 322 -6.54 -6.01 -9.74
N HIS A 323 -6.16 -7.26 -10.00
CA HIS A 323 -6.64 -7.99 -11.16
C HIS A 323 -8.17 -8.19 -11.11
N GLU A 324 -8.70 -8.67 -9.99
CA GLU A 324 -10.14 -8.91 -9.84
C GLU A 324 -10.96 -7.62 -9.78
N ALA A 325 -10.38 -6.52 -9.29
CA ALA A 325 -10.96 -5.19 -9.40
C ALA A 325 -11.18 -4.79 -10.87
N ALA A 326 -10.18 -4.98 -11.73
CA ALA A 326 -10.30 -4.69 -13.16
C ALA A 326 -11.28 -5.65 -13.88
N GLU A 327 -11.24 -6.94 -13.58
CA GLU A 327 -12.10 -7.95 -14.20
C GLU A 327 -13.58 -7.77 -13.84
N ARG A 328 -13.89 -7.30 -12.63
CA ARG A 328 -15.25 -6.95 -12.21
C ARG A 328 -15.86 -5.87 -13.12
N VAL A 329 -15.05 -4.90 -13.53
CA VAL A 329 -15.49 -3.85 -14.48
C VAL A 329 -15.72 -4.43 -15.87
N ARG A 330 -15.02 -5.49 -16.26
CA ARG A 330 -15.25 -6.20 -17.54
C ARG A 330 -16.50 -7.10 -17.52
N GLY A 331 -17.16 -7.24 -16.37
CA GLY A 331 -18.36 -8.08 -16.20
C GLY A 331 -18.04 -9.55 -15.90
N ASN A 332 -16.78 -9.87 -15.62
CA ASN A 332 -16.38 -11.21 -15.21
C ASN A 332 -16.69 -11.41 -13.73
N GLU A 333 -17.10 -12.63 -13.36
CA GLU A 333 -17.36 -12.99 -11.97
C GLU A 333 -16.06 -12.87 -11.16
N SER A 334 -16.07 -11.98 -10.18
CA SER A 334 -14.96 -11.77 -9.26
C SER A 334 -15.33 -12.34 -7.91
N MET A 335 -14.50 -13.26 -7.44
CA MET A 335 -14.66 -13.96 -6.17
C MET A 335 -14.10 -13.14 -5.01
N ARG A 336 -13.10 -12.29 -5.26
CA ARG A 336 -12.32 -11.56 -4.27
C ARG A 336 -12.56 -10.06 -4.39
N ASP A 337 -12.94 -9.45 -3.29
CA ASP A 337 -13.14 -8.01 -3.15
C ASP A 337 -12.18 -7.41 -2.10
N ALA A 338 -12.30 -6.11 -1.85
CA ALA A 338 -11.49 -5.43 -0.84
C ALA A 338 -11.74 -5.98 0.58
N LYS A 339 -12.94 -6.46 0.89
CA LYS A 339 -13.25 -7.07 2.19
C LYS A 339 -12.52 -8.39 2.36
N TRP A 340 -12.52 -9.23 1.33
CA TRP A 340 -11.71 -10.44 1.29
C TRP A 340 -10.23 -10.09 1.52
N ALA A 341 -9.68 -9.09 0.83
CA ALA A 341 -8.26 -8.74 0.95
C ALA A 341 -7.88 -8.32 2.38
N VAL A 342 -8.75 -7.56 3.07
CA VAL A 342 -8.55 -7.18 4.48
C VAL A 342 -8.55 -8.40 5.40
N LEU A 343 -9.49 -9.32 5.20
CA LEU A 343 -9.58 -10.55 6.01
C LEU A 343 -8.39 -11.48 5.72
N ALA A 344 -8.00 -11.60 4.46
CA ALA A 344 -6.91 -12.45 4.02
C ALA A 344 -5.55 -11.96 4.54
N SER A 345 -5.31 -10.65 4.57
CA SER A 345 -4.04 -10.12 5.06
C SER A 345 -3.91 -10.16 6.57
N ARG A 346 -5.03 -10.12 7.30
CA ARG A 346 -5.05 -10.03 8.77
C ARG A 346 -5.38 -11.35 9.46
N VAL A 347 -5.49 -12.46 8.74
CA VAL A 347 -5.98 -13.74 9.28
C VAL A 347 -5.25 -14.20 10.55
N GLU A 348 -3.92 -14.02 10.60
CA GLU A 348 -3.11 -14.37 11.77
C GLU A 348 -3.26 -13.37 12.90
N GLU A 349 -3.31 -12.08 12.60
CA GLU A 349 -3.49 -11.02 13.60
C GLU A 349 -4.86 -11.16 14.27
N GLU A 350 -5.92 -11.39 13.49
CA GLU A 350 -7.27 -11.62 14.02
C GLU A 350 -7.34 -12.88 14.89
N PHE A 351 -6.64 -13.96 14.50
CA PHE A 351 -6.51 -15.14 15.35
C PHE A 351 -5.82 -14.83 16.68
N ASN A 352 -4.74 -14.05 16.65
CA ASN A 352 -4.00 -13.64 17.85
C ASN A 352 -4.83 -12.73 18.75
N ILE A 353 -5.61 -11.81 18.18
CA ILE A 353 -6.53 -10.93 18.90
C ILE A 353 -7.61 -11.75 19.62
N GLU A 354 -8.15 -12.78 18.99
CA GLU A 354 -9.13 -13.65 19.63
C GLU A 354 -8.51 -14.48 20.76
N ALA A 355 -7.26 -14.92 20.62
CA ALA A 355 -6.56 -15.72 21.62
C ALA A 355 -6.11 -14.89 22.83
N TRP A 356 -5.59 -13.68 22.60
CA TRP A 356 -4.89 -12.89 23.63
C TRP A 356 -5.51 -11.53 23.94
N GLY A 357 -6.56 -11.14 23.21
CA GLY A 357 -7.30 -9.91 23.41
C GLY A 357 -6.89 -8.78 22.46
N LEU A 358 -7.80 -7.82 22.32
CA LEU A 358 -7.61 -6.61 21.54
C LEU A 358 -6.74 -5.60 22.30
N VAL A 359 -5.75 -5.03 21.62
CA VAL A 359 -5.03 -3.86 22.10
C VAL A 359 -5.66 -2.61 21.48
N GLU A 360 -6.40 -1.86 22.29
CA GLU A 360 -7.01 -0.58 21.89
C GLU A 360 -5.94 0.45 21.50
N GLY A 361 -6.20 1.22 20.46
CA GLY A 361 -5.24 2.19 19.93
C GLY A 361 -4.16 1.58 19.01
N GLY A 362 -4.13 0.26 18.85
CA GLY A 362 -3.23 -0.45 17.94
C GLY A 362 -4.02 -1.23 16.89
N HIS A 363 -4.56 -2.37 17.29
CA HIS A 363 -5.24 -3.30 16.36
C HIS A 363 -6.49 -2.70 15.71
N ASP A 364 -7.22 -1.85 16.42
CA ASP A 364 -8.38 -1.12 15.88
C ASP A 364 -7.99 -0.10 14.81
N TYR A 365 -6.89 0.62 15.01
CA TYR A 365 -6.31 1.50 14.00
C TYR A 365 -5.78 0.71 12.80
N ASP A 366 -5.10 -0.41 13.03
CA ASP A 366 -4.56 -1.26 11.95
C ASP A 366 -5.69 -1.87 11.12
N ARG A 367 -6.79 -2.32 11.73
CA ARG A 367 -8.01 -2.76 11.00
C ARG A 367 -8.58 -1.66 10.12
N LEU A 368 -8.67 -0.44 10.65
CA LEU A 368 -9.20 0.70 9.91
C LEU A 368 -8.27 1.08 8.75
N ASN A 369 -6.97 1.13 9.00
CA ASN A 369 -5.97 1.45 7.98
C ASN A 369 -5.97 0.40 6.87
N ALA A 370 -6.00 -0.88 7.22
CA ALA A 370 -6.12 -1.98 6.27
C ALA A 370 -7.38 -1.84 5.40
N SER A 371 -8.52 -1.55 6.03
CA SER A 371 -9.75 -1.30 5.30
C SER A 371 -9.62 -0.13 4.34
N ILE A 372 -9.08 1.00 4.79
CA ILE A 372 -8.91 2.20 3.95
C ILE A 372 -8.01 1.88 2.76
N GLN A 373 -6.82 1.34 2.99
CA GLN A 373 -5.84 1.12 1.91
C GLN A 373 -6.33 0.08 0.88
N MET A 374 -6.91 -1.05 1.33
CA MET A 374 -7.41 -2.08 0.42
C MET A 374 -8.59 -1.58 -0.42
N HIS A 375 -9.54 -0.86 0.19
CA HIS A 375 -10.69 -0.34 -0.54
C HIS A 375 -10.28 0.78 -1.50
N SER A 376 -9.38 1.67 -1.11
CA SER A 376 -8.87 2.73 -1.98
C SER A 376 -8.07 2.17 -3.16
N ALA A 377 -7.22 1.17 -2.95
CA ALA A 377 -6.48 0.51 -4.02
C ALA A 377 -7.42 -0.22 -5.00
N ALA A 378 -8.39 -0.98 -4.49
CA ALA A 378 -9.37 -1.66 -5.32
C ALA A 378 -10.24 -0.69 -6.13
N PHE A 379 -10.70 0.40 -5.49
CA PHE A 379 -11.49 1.43 -6.15
C PHE A 379 -10.68 2.14 -7.24
N LEU A 380 -9.40 2.47 -7.00
CA LEU A 380 -8.54 3.10 -8.00
C LEU A 380 -8.42 2.21 -9.24
N ALA A 381 -8.15 0.91 -9.05
CA ALA A 381 -8.05 -0.04 -10.17
C ALA A 381 -9.38 -0.16 -10.95
N GLN A 382 -10.52 -0.22 -10.26
CA GLN A 382 -11.84 -0.22 -10.90
C GLN A 382 -12.09 1.06 -11.69
N ALA A 383 -11.85 2.22 -11.08
CA ALA A 383 -12.11 3.51 -11.68
C ALA A 383 -11.22 3.76 -12.91
N VAL A 384 -9.98 3.26 -12.90
CA VAL A 384 -9.09 3.29 -14.06
C VAL A 384 -9.57 2.31 -15.14
N ALA A 385 -10.00 1.10 -14.79
CA ALA A 385 -10.57 0.16 -15.77
C ALA A 385 -11.83 0.73 -16.47
N HIS A 386 -12.62 1.55 -15.78
CA HIS A 386 -13.77 2.25 -16.37
C HIS A 386 -13.40 3.29 -17.42
N SER A 387 -12.18 3.85 -17.42
CA SER A 387 -11.79 4.87 -18.41
C SER A 387 -11.65 4.32 -19.84
N VAL A 388 -11.49 3.00 -19.97
CA VAL A 388 -11.23 2.32 -21.24
C VAL A 388 -12.54 1.89 -21.93
N ARG A 389 -13.67 1.94 -21.23
CA ARG A 389 -14.94 1.39 -21.71
C ARG A 389 -15.80 2.49 -22.37
N GLU A 390 -15.55 2.75 -23.65
CA GLU A 390 -16.51 3.34 -24.58
C GLU A 390 -16.64 2.41 -25.80
N ASP A 391 -17.66 1.55 -25.73
CA ASP A 391 -18.60 1.15 -26.79
C ASP A 391 -19.54 0.04 -26.26
#